data_AF-A2EB34-F1
#
_entry.id   AF-A2EB34-F1
#
_cell.length_a   1.000
_cell.length_b   1.000
_cell.length_c   1.000
_cell.angle_alpha   90.00
_cell.angle_beta   90.00
_cell.angle_gamma   90.00
#
_symmetry.space_group_name_H-M   'P 1'
#
loop_
_entity.id
_entity.type
_entity.pdbx_description
1 polymer ?
#
loop_
_entity_poly.entity_id
_entity_poly.type
_entity_poly.pdbx_seq_one_letter_code
_entity_poly.pdbx_strand_id
1 'polypeptide(L)'
;MRGVDDCMEHDVICKELIHDARKERKDIHVIAIDFKDAFSSVPTEYAIEALREIGIPNELVNTINELYIYMTTKFRIGNRTTNEISGKMGFKQGCPLSPLFFFPHITTTLE
;
A
#
# COMPACT_ATOMS: atom_id res chain seq x y z
N MET A 1 20.00 15.02 13.38
CA MET A 1 18.66 14.42 13.27
C MET A 1 18.83 13.01 12.77
N ARG A 2 18.77 12.02 13.67
CA ARG A 2 18.91 10.61 13.34
C ARG A 2 17.54 10.09 12.91
N GLY A 3 17.51 9.35 11.81
CA GLY A 3 16.33 8.65 11.33
C GLY A 3 15.74 7.79 12.43
N VAL A 4 14.55 8.18 12.86
CA VAL A 4 13.64 7.31 13.61
C VAL A 4 12.93 6.52 12.54
N ASP A 5 12.96 5.20 12.65
CA ASP A 5 12.21 4.29 11.78
C ASP A 5 10.73 4.42 12.20
N ASP A 6 9.86 4.93 11.33
CA ASP A 6 8.45 5.24 11.65
C ASP A 6 7.71 4.06 12.31
N CYS A 7 8.10 2.82 11.97
CA CYS A 7 7.58 1.60 12.59
C CYS A 7 7.87 1.50 14.10
N MET A 8 9.05 1.96 14.54
CA MET A 8 9.40 1.94 15.97
C MET A 8 8.56 2.93 16.76
N GLU A 9 8.18 4.07 16.17
CA GLU A 9 7.33 5.04 16.83
C GLU A 9 5.94 4.46 17.13
N HIS A 10 5.32 3.81 16.14
CA HIS A 10 4.02 3.15 16.33
C HIS A 10 4.07 2.03 17.38
N ASP A 11 5.15 1.23 17.40
CA ASP A 11 5.33 0.18 18.41
C ASP A 11 5.50 0.75 19.83
N VAL A 12 6.27 1.83 19.97
CA VAL A 12 6.44 2.53 21.26
C VAL A 12 5.12 3.12 21.74
N ILE A 13 4.34 3.77 20.87
CA ILE A 13 3.04 4.35 21.23
C ILE A 13 2.08 3.26 21.71
N CYS A 14 1.94 2.15 20.96
CA CYS A 14 1.09 1.03 21.35
C CYS A 14 1.49 0.45 22.71
N LYS A 15 2.80 0.29 22.95
CA LYS A 15 3.33 -0.20 24.23
C LYS A 15 3.02 0.75 25.38
N GLU A 16 3.16 2.05 25.17
CA GLU A 16 2.89 3.06 26.19
C GLU A 16 1.40 3.11 26.55
N LEU A 17 0.51 3.07 25.54
CA LEU A 17 -0.94 3.02 25.76
C LEU A 17 -1.36 1.80 26.58
N ILE A 18 -0.78 0.63 26.29
CA ILE A 18 -1.03 -0.60 27.07
C ILE A 18 -0.43 -0.49 28.48
N HIS A 19 0.74 0.12 28.63
CA HIS A 19 1.39 0.32 29.93
C HIS A 19 0.55 1.24 30.84
N ASP A 20 0.10 2.38 30.31
CA ASP A 20 -0.73 3.34 31.02
C ASP A 20 -2.08 2.75 31.40
N ALA A 21 -2.74 2.02 30.50
CA ALA A 21 -3.99 1.32 30.82
C ALA A 21 -3.81 0.33 31.98
N ARG A 22 -2.71 -0.43 32.01
CA ARG A 22 -2.39 -1.35 33.11
C ARG A 22 -2.10 -0.63 34.42
N LYS A 23 -1.33 0.47 34.38
CA LYS A 23 -0.96 1.27 35.54
C LYS A 23 -2.19 1.91 36.19
N GLU A 24 -3.07 2.48 35.37
CA GLU A 24 -4.27 3.19 35.81
C GLU A 24 -5.49 2.28 35.99
N ARG A 25 -5.35 0.96 35.78
CA ARG A 25 -6.43 -0.05 35.82
C ARG A 25 -7.63 0.32 34.95
N LYS A 26 -7.35 0.83 33.75
CA LYS A 26 -8.36 1.15 32.73
C LYS A 26 -8.46 0.01 31.73
N ASP A 27 -9.64 -0.18 31.17
CA ASP A 27 -9.85 -1.12 30.07
C ASP A 27 -9.28 -0.54 28.76
N ILE A 28 -8.61 -1.39 27.99
CA ILE A 28 -8.12 -1.07 26.65
C ILE A 28 -8.47 -2.21 25.69
N HIS A 29 -8.97 -1.87 24.51
CA HIS A 29 -9.25 -2.80 23.43
C HIS A 29 -8.34 -2.48 22.25
N VAL A 30 -7.58 -3.48 21.78
CA VAL A 30 -6.64 -3.33 20.67
C VAL A 30 -7.09 -4.25 19.53
N ILE A 31 -7.22 -3.70 18.32
CA ILE A 31 -7.56 -4.43 17.12
C ILE A 31 -6.40 -4.29 16.14
N ALA A 32 -5.84 -5.41 15.70
CA ALA A 32 -4.84 -5.45 14.64
C ALA A 32 -5.53 -5.92 13.35
N ILE A 33 -5.49 -5.08 12.31
CA ILE A 33 -6.09 -5.37 11.00
C ILE A 33 -4.95 -5.65 10.02
N ASP A 34 -5.00 -6.82 9.40
CA ASP A 34 -4.06 -7.22 8.34
C ASP A 34 -4.82 -7.41 7.02
N PHE A 35 -4.37 -6.73 5.97
CA PHE A 35 -5.01 -6.78 4.66
C PHE A 35 -4.41 -7.91 3.84
N LYS A 36 -5.23 -8.90 3.48
CA LYS A 36 -4.80 -9.98 2.58
C LYS A 36 -4.43 -9.42 1.21
N ASP A 37 -3.18 -9.63 0.81
CA ASP A 37 -2.65 -9.28 -0.51
C ASP A 37 -2.89 -7.81 -0.88
N ALA A 38 -2.55 -6.92 0.05
CA ALA A 38 -2.92 -5.52 0.01
C ALA A 38 -2.44 -4.76 -1.24
N PHE A 39 -1.34 -5.19 -1.88
CA PHE A 39 -0.89 -4.58 -3.13
C PHE A 39 -1.57 -5.16 -4.36
N SER A 40 -1.82 -6.48 -4.40
CA SER A 40 -2.35 -7.12 -5.61
C SER A 40 -3.88 -7.11 -5.69
N SER A 41 -4.55 -6.79 -4.58
CA SER A 41 -6.02 -6.77 -4.46
C SER A 41 -6.65 -5.42 -4.80
N VAL A 42 -5.86 -4.35 -4.90
CA VAL A 42 -6.37 -3.00 -5.17
C VAL A 42 -6.70 -2.84 -6.65
N PRO A 43 -7.94 -2.41 -7.00
CA PRO A 43 -8.27 -2.02 -8.35
C PRO A 43 -7.42 -0.82 -8.78
N THR A 44 -6.76 -0.92 -9.94
CA THR A 44 -5.88 0.14 -10.44
C THR A 44 -6.63 1.45 -10.62
N GLU A 45 -7.87 1.39 -11.10
CA GLU A 45 -8.72 2.56 -11.36
C GLU A 45 -8.98 3.35 -10.08
N TYR A 46 -9.21 2.64 -8.97
CA TYR A 46 -9.47 3.25 -7.67
C TYR A 46 -8.23 3.98 -7.14
N ALA A 47 -7.06 3.34 -7.24
CA ALA A 47 -5.82 3.98 -6.82
C ALA A 47 -5.46 5.21 -7.69
N ILE A 48 -5.75 5.17 -8.99
CA ILE A 48 -5.57 6.32 -9.88
C ILE A 48 -6.47 7.49 -9.47
N GLU A 49 -7.72 7.23 -9.10
CA GLU A 49 -8.61 8.27 -8.61
C GLU A 49 -8.13 8.84 -7.27
N ALA A 50 -7.72 7.98 -6.35
CA ALA A 50 -7.22 8.40 -5.06
C ALA A 50 -5.95 9.26 -5.17
N LEU A 51 -5.10 9.03 -6.19
CA LEU A 51 -3.97 9.93 -6.50
C LEU A 51 -4.42 11.35 -6.91
N ARG A 52 -5.54 11.47 -7.61
CA ARG A 52 -6.11 12.78 -7.97
C ARG A 52 -6.65 13.48 -6.73
N GLU A 53 -7.32 12.74 -5.84
CA GLU A 53 -7.88 13.27 -4.60
C GLU A 53 -6.81 13.83 -3.65
N ILE A 54 -5.64 13.18 -3.54
CA ILE A 54 -4.52 13.69 -2.74
C ILE A 54 -3.74 14.85 -3.42
N GLY A 55 -4.18 15.30 -4.60
CA GLY A 55 -3.64 16.49 -5.27
C GLY A 55 -2.42 16.26 -6.16
N ILE A 56 -2.16 15.03 -6.62
CA ILE A 56 -1.09 14.78 -7.61
C ILE A 56 -1.47 15.42 -8.96
N PRO A 57 -0.55 16.12 -9.64
CA PRO A 57 -0.83 16.72 -10.96
C PRO A 57 -1.34 15.70 -11.97
N ASN A 58 -2.38 16.09 -12.73
CA ASN A 58 -3.04 15.21 -13.69
C ASN A 58 -2.09 14.66 -14.77
N GLU A 59 -1.08 15.43 -15.18
CA GLU A 59 -0.06 14.98 -16.12
C GLU A 59 0.72 13.77 -15.58
N LEU A 60 1.05 13.79 -14.28
CA LEU A 60 1.74 12.70 -13.61
C LEU A 60 0.83 11.49 -13.41
N VAL A 61 -0.43 11.73 -12.98
CA VAL A 61 -1.43 10.66 -12.84
C VAL A 61 -1.69 9.96 -14.17
N ASN A 62 -1.79 10.69 -15.27
CA ASN A 62 -2.00 10.11 -16.60
C ASN A 62 -0.80 9.28 -17.05
N THR A 63 0.42 9.79 -16.87
CA THR A 63 1.66 9.04 -17.16
C THR A 63 1.69 7.72 -16.39
N ILE A 64 1.34 7.79 -15.11
CA ILE A 64 1.25 6.63 -14.24
C ILE A 64 0.16 5.65 -14.71
N ASN A 65 -1.02 6.14 -15.06
CA ASN A 65 -2.13 5.31 -15.54
C ASN A 65 -1.73 4.53 -16.82
N GLU A 66 -1.06 5.19 -17.76
CA GLU A 66 -0.55 4.55 -18.97
C GLU A 66 0.46 3.44 -18.66
N LEU A 67 1.37 3.66 -17.69
CA LEU A 67 2.34 2.65 -17.26
C LEU A 67 1.67 1.37 -16.75
N TYR A 68 0.51 1.47 -16.09
CA TYR A 68 -0.20 0.33 -15.52
C TYR A 68 -1.20 -0.32 -16.48
N ILE A 69 -1.91 0.46 -17.30
CA ILE A 69 -2.90 -0.06 -18.29
C ILE A 69 -2.22 -0.93 -19.35
N TYR A 70 -1.06 -0.53 -19.85
CA TYR A 70 -0.36 -1.24 -20.93
C TYR A 70 0.65 -2.28 -20.42
N MET A 71 0.67 -2.53 -19.10
CA MET A 71 1.66 -3.40 -18.50
C MET A 71 1.40 -4.88 -18.81
N THR A 72 2.34 -5.51 -19.53
CA THR A 72 2.39 -6.95 -19.69
C THR A 72 3.58 -7.56 -18.94
N THR A 73 3.48 -8.84 -18.62
CA THR A 73 4.52 -9.59 -17.92
C THR A 73 4.76 -10.92 -18.63
N LYS A 74 6.02 -11.32 -18.77
CA LYS A 74 6.43 -12.66 -19.21
C LYS A 74 7.33 -13.27 -18.14
N PHE A 75 7.15 -14.55 -17.86
CA PHE A 75 8.03 -15.30 -16.98
C PHE A 75 8.98 -16.15 -17.83
N ARG A 76 10.27 -16.17 -17.48
CA ARG A 76 11.28 -17.01 -18.13
C ARG A 76 11.86 -18.00 -17.13
N ILE A 77 11.76 -19.29 -17.43
CA ILE A 77 12.32 -20.38 -16.63
C ILE A 77 13.26 -21.18 -17.55
N GLY A 78 14.57 -21.02 -17.34
CA GLY A 78 15.59 -21.54 -18.24
C GLY A 78 15.43 -20.98 -19.67
N ASN A 79 15.17 -21.87 -20.63
CA ASN A 79 14.95 -21.54 -22.04
C ASN A 79 13.45 -21.42 -22.42
N ARG A 80 12.53 -21.57 -21.46
CA ARG A 80 11.10 -21.44 -21.71
C ARG A 80 10.62 -20.06 -21.24
N THR A 81 9.83 -19.41 -22.07
CA THR A 81 9.19 -18.12 -21.76
C THR A 81 7.69 -18.26 -21.89
N THR A 82 6.92 -17.69 -20.97
CA THR A 82 5.46 -17.68 -21.05
C THR A 82 4.97 -16.71 -22.12
N ASN A 83 3.70 -16.86 -22.52
CA ASN A 83 3.00 -15.81 -23.26
C ASN A 83 2.88 -14.53 -22.42
N GLU A 84 2.49 -13.43 -23.08
CA GLU A 84 2.19 -12.17 -22.40
C GLU A 84 1.01 -12.33 -21.47
N ILE A 85 1.22 -11.92 -20.23
CA ILE A 85 0.19 -11.85 -19.20
C ILE A 85 -0.06 -10.37 -18.95
N SER A 86 -1.22 -9.88 -19.35
CA SER A 86 -1.67 -8.52 -19.03
C SER A 86 -2.03 -8.46 -17.54
N GLY A 87 -1.44 -7.51 -16.81
CA GLY A 87 -1.82 -7.26 -15.42
C GLY A 87 -3.19 -6.58 -15.39
N LYS A 88 -4.21 -7.22 -14.82
CA LYS A 88 -5.57 -6.66 -14.75
C LYS A 88 -5.94 -6.10 -13.39
N MET A 89 -5.20 -6.45 -12.34
CA MET A 89 -5.44 -5.98 -10.97
C MET A 89 -4.11 -5.94 -10.23
N GLY A 90 -3.97 -4.95 -9.34
CA GLY A 90 -2.90 -4.94 -8.36
C GLY A 90 -1.56 -4.37 -8.84
N PHE A 91 -0.78 -3.92 -7.86
CA PHE A 91 0.57 -3.42 -8.07
C PHE A 91 1.58 -4.56 -8.05
N LYS A 92 2.59 -4.51 -8.92
CA LYS A 92 3.72 -5.44 -8.87
C LYS A 92 4.47 -5.26 -7.55
N GLN A 93 4.60 -6.34 -6.79
CA GLN A 93 5.46 -6.35 -5.60
C GLN A 93 6.91 -6.02 -6.00
N GLY A 94 7.54 -5.11 -5.27
CA GLY A 94 8.86 -4.57 -5.60
C GLY A 94 8.86 -3.41 -6.61
N CYS A 95 7.69 -2.96 -7.09
CA CYS A 95 7.62 -1.68 -7.79
C CYS A 95 7.82 -0.52 -6.79
N PRO A 96 8.77 0.40 -7.02
CA PRO A 96 9.01 1.55 -6.14
C PRO A 96 7.80 2.46 -5.97
N LEU A 97 6.86 2.42 -6.93
CA LEU A 97 5.66 3.25 -6.90
C LEU A 97 4.51 2.60 -6.10
N SER A 98 4.56 1.29 -5.81
CA SER A 98 3.48 0.58 -5.09
C SER A 98 3.07 1.25 -3.76
N PRO A 99 3.99 1.78 -2.92
CA PRO A 99 3.60 2.50 -1.70
C PRO A 99 2.80 3.77 -1.96
N LEU A 100 3.11 4.51 -3.03
CA LEU A 100 2.41 5.75 -3.39
C LEU A 100 0.94 5.50 -3.74
N PHE A 101 0.64 4.35 -4.35
CA PHE A 101 -0.72 3.96 -4.70
C PHE A 101 -1.50 3.33 -3.56
N PHE A 102 -0.80 2.64 -2.66
CA PHE A 102 -1.44 1.92 -1.57
C PHE A 102 -1.86 2.85 -0.43
N PHE A 103 -1.11 3.93 -0.19
CA PHE A 103 -1.38 4.85 0.91
C PHE A 103 -2.79 5.48 0.84
N PRO A 104 -3.25 6.05 -0.29
CA PRO A 104 -4.61 6.59 -0.38
C PRO A 104 -5.70 5.53 -0.17
N HIS A 105 -5.47 4.29 -0.64
CA HIS A 105 -6.42 3.20 -0.45
C HIS A 105 -6.64 2.85 1.02
N ILE A 106 -5.57 2.79 1.82
CA ILE A 106 -5.70 2.51 3.26
C ILE A 106 -6.51 3.62 3.94
N THR A 107 -6.23 4.88 3.62
CA THR A 107 -6.92 6.03 4.23
C THR A 107 -8.42 5.96 3.97
N THR A 108 -8.86 5.78 2.73
CA THR A 108 -10.29 5.74 2.40
C THR A 108 -11.00 4.46 2.88
N THR A 109 -10.29 3.36 3.10
CA THR A 109 -10.90 2.10 3.60
C THR A 109 -11.13 2.14 5.12
N LEU A 110 -10.39 2.97 5.85
CA LEU A 110 -10.44 3.09 7.31
C LEU A 110 -11.26 4.30 7.80
N GLU A 111 -11.71 5.17 6.89
CA GLU A 111 -12.73 6.21 7.13
C GLU A 111 -14.15 5.67 6.89
#